data_AF-A0A0N5AVP7-F1
#
_entry.id   AF-A0A0N5AVP7-F1
#
_cell.length_a   1.000
_cell.length_b   1.000
_cell.length_c   1.000
_cell.angle_alpha   90.00
_cell.angle_beta   90.00
_cell.angle_gamma   90.00
#
_symmetry.space_group_name_H-M   'P 1'
#
loop_
_entity.id
_entity.type
_entity.pdbx_description
1 polymer ?
#
loop_
_entity_poly.entity_id
_entity_poly.type
_entity_poly.pdbx_seq_one_letter_code
_entity_poly.pdbx_strand_id
1 'polypeptide(L)'
;MKRKSEAEFGSEPVRKVAKDIEGKKQKMVESEAKRSKRRPWRNKVRKKAAKLAGKMRQMEQLVRNKNEFVENHSPAILSVAENKSNERKRLKRKARKMKMKLLKNGHFVNEDSRLEKLKAGRFRYINEQLYTMSSTDAMKMFQTDPDSFRIYHESFRNQVKKWPFNPVSYIIQWLKSLDLEGLVIADMGCGNAQIASALEGSNATVYSFDLVALNERVTACDMSKVPLEKKSVDIVIFCLSLMGTNLHDYIREANRILKKDGILKIIEVASRFSSVRQFVYALSKMGFTLEEKVCLHSLLYVAI
;
A
#
# COMPACT_ATOMS: atom_id res chain seq x y z
N MET A 1 -13.37 64.85 3.84
CA MET A 1 -13.37 65.12 5.29
C MET A 1 -14.71 64.62 5.88
N LYS A 2 -14.71 63.53 6.66
CA LYS A 2 -15.66 63.22 7.77
C LYS A 2 -15.27 61.86 8.37
N ARG A 3 -14.78 61.90 9.62
CA ARG A 3 -14.51 60.75 10.51
C ARG A 3 -15.77 60.42 11.32
N LYS A 4 -15.94 59.14 11.68
CA LYS A 4 -16.65 58.54 12.84
C LYS A 4 -16.49 57.01 12.70
N SER A 5 -16.27 56.17 13.69
CA SER A 5 -16.04 56.24 15.14
C SER A 5 -15.63 54.83 15.59
N GLU A 6 -14.76 54.72 16.59
CA GLU A 6 -14.37 53.47 17.26
C GLU A 6 -15.57 52.84 18.00
N ALA A 7 -15.63 51.50 18.04
CA ALA A 7 -16.55 50.75 18.89
C ALA A 7 -15.81 49.63 19.61
N GLU A 8 -16.01 49.58 20.93
CA GLU A 8 -15.39 48.73 21.94
C GLU A 8 -15.68 47.23 21.74
N PHE A 9 -14.67 46.39 22.03
CA PHE A 9 -14.78 44.94 21.98
C PHE A 9 -15.19 44.39 23.36
N GLY A 10 -16.46 44.03 23.51
CA GLY A 10 -17.01 43.35 24.69
C GLY A 10 -16.51 41.91 24.81
N SER A 11 -16.12 41.53 26.02
CA SER A 11 -15.53 40.24 26.41
C SER A 11 -16.57 39.12 26.59
N GLU A 12 -17.31 38.75 25.53
CA GLU A 12 -18.18 37.56 25.56
C GLU A 12 -18.26 36.85 24.19
N PRO A 13 -17.28 35.96 23.88
CA PRO A 13 -17.69 34.69 23.27
C PRO A 13 -16.89 33.44 23.72
N VAL A 14 -15.86 33.57 24.55
CA VAL A 14 -14.87 32.47 24.75
C VAL A 14 -15.42 31.30 25.59
N ARG A 15 -16.33 31.54 26.54
CA ARG A 15 -16.85 30.48 27.44
C ARG A 15 -17.86 29.55 26.78
N LYS A 16 -18.59 30.00 25.75
CA LYS A 16 -19.61 29.20 25.06
C LYS A 16 -18.97 28.23 24.06
N VAL A 17 -17.92 28.68 23.37
CA VAL A 17 -17.14 27.86 22.43
C VAL A 17 -16.38 26.73 23.16
N ALA A 18 -15.85 26.98 24.36
CA ALA A 18 -15.15 25.95 25.15
C ALA A 18 -16.09 24.80 25.59
N LYS A 19 -17.31 25.11 26.05
CA LYS A 19 -18.29 24.09 26.45
C LYS A 19 -18.77 23.22 25.28
N ASP A 20 -18.90 23.81 24.08
CA ASP A 20 -19.32 23.08 22.88
C ASP A 20 -18.23 22.13 22.35
N ILE A 21 -16.95 22.47 22.53
CA ILE A 21 -15.82 21.61 22.18
C ILE A 21 -15.73 20.41 23.14
N GLU A 22 -15.95 20.63 24.43
CA GLU A 22 -15.89 19.59 25.46
C GLU A 22 -17.04 18.58 25.32
N GLY A 23 -18.26 19.06 25.03
CA GLY A 23 -19.41 18.21 24.72
C GLY A 23 -19.24 17.37 23.44
N LYS A 24 -18.54 17.89 22.43
CA LYS A 24 -18.21 17.13 21.21
C LYS A 24 -17.13 16.06 21.46
N LYS A 25 -16.12 16.35 22.28
CA LYS A 25 -15.11 15.37 22.70
C LYS A 25 -15.72 14.19 23.46
N GLN A 26 -16.61 14.46 24.41
CA GLN A 26 -17.27 13.40 25.18
C GLN A 26 -18.16 12.50 24.31
N LYS A 27 -18.91 13.08 23.35
CA LYS A 27 -19.70 12.28 22.39
C LYS A 27 -18.83 11.43 21.44
N MET A 28 -17.65 11.92 21.03
CA MET A 28 -16.71 11.12 20.23
C MET A 28 -16.15 9.94 21.01
N VAL A 29 -15.68 10.16 22.24
CA VAL A 29 -15.13 9.10 23.11
C VAL A 29 -16.19 8.03 23.42
N GLU A 30 -17.43 8.43 23.68
CA GLU A 30 -18.51 7.48 23.94
C GLU A 30 -18.93 6.68 22.68
N SER A 31 -18.86 7.32 21.50
CA SER A 31 -19.10 6.65 20.21
C SER A 31 -18.02 5.61 19.87
N GLU A 32 -16.76 5.91 20.22
CA GLU A 32 -15.61 5.05 19.99
C GLU A 32 -15.58 3.86 20.96
N ALA A 33 -15.95 4.09 22.22
CA ALA A 33 -16.17 3.04 23.22
C ALA A 33 -17.32 2.10 22.83
N LYS A 34 -18.42 2.63 22.27
CA LYS A 34 -19.54 1.82 21.72
C LYS A 34 -19.12 1.05 20.46
N ARG A 35 -18.24 1.60 19.61
CA ARG A 35 -17.71 0.94 18.39
C ARG A 35 -16.71 -0.17 18.71
N SER A 36 -15.94 -0.02 19.78
CA SER A 36 -15.02 -1.02 20.34
C SER A 36 -15.77 -2.23 20.93
N LYS A 37 -16.87 -2.00 21.67
CA LYS A 37 -17.72 -3.08 22.23
C LYS A 37 -18.53 -3.87 21.17
N ARG A 38 -18.83 -3.28 20.00
CA ARG A 38 -19.63 -3.89 18.91
C ARG A 38 -18.87 -4.84 17.97
N ARG A 39 -17.57 -5.10 18.17
CA ARG A 39 -16.78 -5.96 17.27
C ARG A 39 -16.22 -7.23 17.95
N PRO A 40 -17.07 -8.20 18.35
CA PRO A 40 -16.66 -9.45 19.00
C PRO A 40 -15.63 -10.26 18.19
N TRP A 41 -15.63 -10.12 16.86
CA TRP A 41 -14.71 -10.86 15.99
C TRP A 41 -13.25 -10.44 16.19
N ARG A 42 -12.97 -9.19 16.58
CA ARG A 42 -11.60 -8.65 16.72
C ARG A 42 -10.85 -9.33 17.86
N ASN A 43 -11.53 -9.56 18.99
CA ASN A 43 -11.01 -10.34 20.12
C ASN A 43 -10.86 -11.84 19.76
N LYS A 44 -11.77 -12.38 18.93
CA LYS A 44 -11.69 -13.75 18.44
C LYS A 44 -10.48 -13.97 17.51
N VAL A 45 -10.18 -12.99 16.65
CA VAL A 45 -9.00 -12.99 15.77
C VAL A 45 -7.72 -12.87 16.60
N ARG A 46 -7.68 -11.97 17.59
CA ARG A 46 -6.51 -11.78 18.47
C ARG A 46 -6.21 -13.03 19.31
N LYS A 47 -7.25 -13.70 19.86
CA LYS A 47 -7.11 -14.99 20.57
C LYS A 47 -6.64 -16.13 19.64
N LYS A 48 -7.14 -16.18 18.39
CA LYS A 48 -6.67 -17.16 17.38
C LYS A 48 -5.21 -16.93 17.01
N ALA A 49 -4.80 -15.68 16.82
CA ALA A 49 -3.41 -15.32 16.50
C ALA A 49 -2.44 -15.69 17.65
N ALA A 50 -2.81 -15.38 18.90
CA ALA A 50 -2.03 -15.75 20.07
C ALA A 50 -1.88 -17.29 20.23
N LYS A 51 -2.97 -18.04 19.97
CA LYS A 51 -2.93 -19.53 20.01
C LYS A 51 -2.07 -20.12 18.91
N LEU A 52 -2.04 -19.51 17.72
CA LEU A 52 -1.19 -19.95 16.60
C LEU A 52 0.29 -19.67 16.90
N ALA A 53 0.60 -18.49 17.45
CA ALA A 53 1.96 -18.13 17.87
C ALA A 53 2.49 -19.05 18.99
N GLY A 54 1.65 -19.42 19.96
CA GLY A 54 2.03 -20.40 20.99
C GLY A 54 2.35 -21.78 20.43
N LYS A 55 1.56 -22.26 19.45
CA LYS A 55 1.82 -23.53 18.76
C LYS A 55 3.11 -23.50 17.92
N MET A 56 3.43 -22.36 17.31
CA MET A 56 4.67 -22.21 16.54
C MET A 56 5.90 -22.26 17.45
N ARG A 57 5.88 -21.59 18.62
CA ARG A 57 6.98 -21.66 19.59
C ARG A 57 7.20 -23.07 20.14
N GLN A 58 6.13 -23.80 20.43
CA GLN A 58 6.23 -25.21 20.87
C GLN A 58 6.84 -26.11 19.79
N MET A 59 6.49 -25.87 18.52
CA MET A 59 7.03 -26.62 17.39
C MET A 59 8.51 -26.28 17.13
N GLU A 60 8.91 -25.02 17.27
CA GLU A 60 10.31 -24.59 17.20
C GLU A 60 11.16 -25.22 18.31
N GLN A 61 10.65 -25.28 19.54
CA GLN A 61 11.33 -25.99 20.65
C GLN A 61 11.47 -27.49 20.38
N LEU A 62 10.45 -28.15 19.83
CA LEU A 62 10.51 -29.57 19.47
C LEU A 62 11.52 -29.85 18.34
N VAL A 63 11.65 -28.94 17.38
CA VAL A 63 12.64 -29.06 16.29
C VAL A 63 14.05 -28.80 16.82
N ARG A 64 14.24 -27.82 17.72
CA ARG A 64 15.51 -27.57 18.40
C ARG A 64 15.99 -28.79 19.20
N ASN A 65 15.13 -29.34 20.05
CA ASN A 65 15.48 -30.51 20.85
C ASN A 65 15.76 -31.77 20.00
N LYS A 66 15.14 -31.87 18.82
CA LYS A 66 15.37 -32.99 17.90
C LYS A 66 16.69 -32.84 17.13
N ASN A 67 17.11 -31.62 16.81
CA ASN A 67 18.42 -31.37 16.19
C ASN A 67 19.57 -31.57 17.20
N GLU A 68 19.40 -31.16 18.47
CA GLU A 68 20.38 -31.44 19.54
C GLU A 68 20.56 -32.94 19.83
N PHE A 69 19.52 -33.76 19.63
CA PHE A 69 19.60 -35.22 19.78
C PHE A 69 20.35 -35.91 18.62
N VAL A 70 20.35 -35.32 17.43
CA VAL A 70 20.97 -35.90 16.22
C VAL A 70 22.44 -35.52 16.10
N GLU A 71 22.87 -34.36 16.64
CA GLU A 71 24.27 -33.94 16.61
C GLU A 71 25.19 -34.76 17.53
N ASN A 72 24.66 -35.42 18.55
CA ASN A 72 25.50 -36.08 19.57
C ASN A 72 25.76 -37.58 19.36
N HIS A 73 25.16 -38.25 18.37
CA HIS A 73 25.39 -39.69 18.18
C HIS A 73 25.43 -40.09 16.69
N SER A 74 26.61 -40.50 16.22
CA SER A 74 26.85 -41.18 14.94
C SER A 74 27.55 -42.54 15.21
N PRO A 75 27.59 -43.50 14.27
CA PRO A 75 26.78 -44.71 14.39
C PRO A 75 27.64 -46.00 14.41
N ALA A 76 27.23 -47.02 15.17
CA ALA A 76 27.87 -48.33 15.04
C ALA A 76 26.91 -49.52 15.22
N ILE A 77 27.03 -50.42 14.25
CA ILE A 77 26.78 -51.88 14.25
C ILE A 77 25.42 -52.41 13.74
N LEU A 78 25.55 -53.01 12.55
CA LEU A 78 24.68 -53.95 11.86
C LEU A 78 24.84 -55.36 12.45
N SER A 79 23.75 -56.04 12.87
CA SER A 79 23.62 -57.51 12.80
C SER A 79 22.24 -58.02 13.27
N VAL A 80 21.15 -57.79 12.53
CA VAL A 80 19.95 -58.68 12.59
C VAL A 80 19.21 -58.51 11.26
N ALA A 81 19.66 -59.23 10.24
CA ALA A 81 19.19 -59.10 8.87
C ALA A 81 18.60 -60.42 8.38
N GLU A 82 17.43 -60.84 8.90
CA GLU A 82 16.56 -61.75 8.13
C GLU A 82 15.10 -61.76 8.60
N ASN A 83 14.81 -61.57 9.90
CA ASN A 83 13.41 -61.46 10.37
C ASN A 83 12.76 -60.07 10.23
N LYS A 84 13.51 -59.05 9.75
CA LYS A 84 13.00 -57.66 9.60
C LYS A 84 12.18 -57.41 8.33
N SER A 85 12.14 -58.34 7.37
CA SER A 85 11.49 -58.14 6.05
C SER A 85 9.98 -57.94 6.15
N ASN A 86 9.28 -58.80 6.91
CA ASN A 86 7.83 -58.76 7.02
C ASN A 86 7.33 -57.65 7.97
N GLU A 87 8.07 -57.36 9.03
CA GLU A 87 7.74 -56.28 9.96
C GLU A 87 7.98 -54.90 9.32
N ARG A 88 9.06 -54.74 8.54
CA ARG A 88 9.34 -53.51 7.80
C ARG A 88 8.32 -53.28 6.68
N LYS A 89 7.81 -54.33 6.02
CA LYS A 89 6.68 -54.24 5.08
C LYS A 89 5.37 -53.86 5.78
N ARG A 90 5.07 -54.44 6.95
CA ARG A 90 3.87 -54.12 7.75
C ARG A 90 3.90 -52.69 8.32
N LEU A 91 5.05 -52.24 8.81
CA LEU A 91 5.31 -50.86 9.26
C LEU A 91 5.24 -49.87 8.11
N LYS A 92 5.81 -50.18 6.93
CA LYS A 92 5.65 -49.34 5.72
C LYS A 92 4.17 -49.22 5.32
N ARG A 93 3.39 -50.31 5.38
CA ARG A 93 1.96 -50.29 5.02
C ARG A 93 1.12 -49.50 6.05
N LYS A 94 1.41 -49.65 7.35
CA LYS A 94 0.81 -48.84 8.42
C LYS A 94 1.19 -47.37 8.30
N ALA A 95 2.45 -47.04 8.05
CA ALA A 95 2.93 -45.69 7.83
C ALA A 95 2.30 -45.06 6.57
N ARG A 96 2.11 -45.82 5.49
CA ARG A 96 1.43 -45.35 4.27
C ARG A 96 -0.07 -45.10 4.49
N LYS A 97 -0.75 -45.97 5.26
CA LYS A 97 -2.15 -45.75 5.71
C LYS A 97 -2.26 -44.54 6.64
N MET A 98 -1.31 -44.37 7.56
CA MET A 98 -1.28 -43.24 8.49
C MET A 98 -0.94 -41.93 7.77
N LYS A 99 -0.03 -41.95 6.79
CA LYS A 99 0.28 -40.84 5.87
C LYS A 99 -0.94 -40.46 5.02
N MET A 100 -1.65 -41.43 4.44
CA MET A 100 -2.91 -41.18 3.72
C MET A 100 -4.02 -40.63 4.62
N LYS A 101 -4.09 -41.08 5.89
CA LYS A 101 -5.05 -40.57 6.88
C LYS A 101 -4.68 -39.16 7.36
N LEU A 102 -3.38 -38.83 7.45
CA LEU A 102 -2.87 -37.48 7.67
C LEU A 102 -3.10 -36.57 6.44
N LEU A 103 -2.98 -37.10 5.21
CA LEU A 103 -3.27 -36.36 3.96
C LEU A 103 -4.76 -36.06 3.80
N LYS A 104 -5.65 -36.93 4.32
CA LYS A 104 -7.11 -36.72 4.31
C LYS A 104 -7.61 -35.77 5.41
N ASN A 105 -6.94 -35.71 6.57
CA ASN A 105 -7.40 -34.92 7.72
C ASN A 105 -6.51 -33.71 8.05
N GLY A 106 -5.36 -33.58 7.41
CA GLY A 106 -4.45 -32.45 7.56
C GLY A 106 -4.59 -31.53 6.35
N HIS A 107 -4.95 -30.28 6.60
CA HIS A 107 -4.68 -29.18 5.69
C HIS A 107 -3.16 -29.09 5.46
N PHE A 108 -2.60 -29.94 4.59
CA PHE A 108 -1.29 -29.72 3.99
C PHE A 108 -1.50 -28.64 2.92
N VAL A 109 -1.76 -27.43 3.39
CA VAL A 109 -1.56 -26.23 2.59
C VAL A 109 -0.06 -26.20 2.39
N ASN A 110 0.41 -26.48 1.16
CA ASN A 110 1.82 -26.42 0.78
C ASN A 110 2.50 -25.24 1.48
N GLU A 111 3.74 -25.40 1.96
CA GLU A 111 4.49 -24.31 2.60
C GLU A 111 4.47 -23.05 1.73
N ASP A 112 4.57 -23.22 0.41
CA ASP A 112 4.38 -22.17 -0.60
C ASP A 112 3.03 -21.45 -0.47
N SER A 113 1.94 -22.18 -0.32
CA SER A 113 0.60 -21.60 -0.14
C SER A 113 0.44 -20.90 1.22
N ARG A 114 1.16 -21.31 2.27
CA ARG A 114 1.21 -20.57 3.55
C ARG A 114 2.01 -19.28 3.40
N LEU A 115 3.17 -19.34 2.75
CA LEU A 115 4.03 -18.19 2.49
C LEU A 115 3.30 -17.15 1.63
N GLU A 116 2.60 -17.58 0.57
CA GLU A 116 1.81 -16.69 -0.27
C GLU A 116 0.66 -16.02 0.50
N LYS A 117 -0.01 -16.74 1.40
CA LYS A 117 -1.03 -16.15 2.28
C LYS A 117 -0.44 -15.12 3.25
N LEU A 118 0.77 -15.36 3.76
CA LEU A 118 1.48 -14.42 4.63
C LEU A 118 1.89 -13.15 3.86
N LYS A 119 2.47 -13.29 2.66
CA LYS A 119 2.80 -12.16 1.79
C LYS A 119 1.56 -11.33 1.46
N ALA A 120 0.45 -11.97 1.08
CA ALA A 120 -0.81 -11.28 0.82
C ALA A 120 -1.36 -10.55 2.07
N GLY A 121 -1.18 -11.13 3.26
CA GLY A 121 -1.51 -10.48 4.53
C GLY A 121 -0.65 -9.24 4.80
N ARG A 122 0.67 -9.36 4.62
CA ARG A 122 1.63 -8.25 4.79
C ARG A 122 1.36 -7.13 3.79
N PHE A 123 1.10 -7.45 2.53
CA PHE A 123 0.70 -6.45 1.52
C PHE A 123 -0.56 -5.69 1.95
N ARG A 124 -1.63 -6.40 2.35
CA ARG A 124 -2.87 -5.74 2.77
C ARG A 124 -2.66 -4.81 3.95
N TYR A 125 -1.83 -5.23 4.91
CA TYR A 125 -1.46 -4.41 6.06
C TYR A 125 -0.72 -3.14 5.63
N ILE A 126 0.34 -3.28 4.82
CA ILE A 126 1.11 -2.13 4.32
C ILE A 126 0.22 -1.18 3.52
N ASN A 127 -0.58 -1.72 2.60
CA ASN A 127 -1.49 -0.92 1.78
C ASN A 127 -2.50 -0.14 2.63
N GLU A 128 -3.09 -0.75 3.67
CA GLU A 128 -3.96 -0.05 4.62
C GLU A 128 -3.22 1.07 5.38
N GLN A 129 -1.99 0.79 5.82
CA GLN A 129 -1.14 1.78 6.48
C GLN A 129 -0.87 2.99 5.58
N LEU A 130 -0.49 2.78 4.32
CA LEU A 130 -0.22 3.86 3.37
C LEU A 130 -1.42 4.80 3.14
N TYR A 131 -2.66 4.30 3.26
CA TYR A 131 -3.88 5.11 3.17
C TYR A 131 -4.27 5.84 4.46
N THR A 132 -3.58 5.57 5.56
CA THR A 132 -3.93 6.06 6.91
C THR A 132 -2.84 6.87 7.59
N MET A 133 -1.75 7.17 6.87
CA MET A 133 -0.63 7.99 7.36
C MET A 133 -0.27 9.11 6.37
N SER A 134 0.58 10.04 6.80
CA SER A 134 1.14 11.06 5.90
C SER A 134 2.24 10.45 5.01
N SER A 135 2.57 11.09 3.88
CA SER A 135 3.73 10.69 3.05
C SER A 135 5.03 10.69 3.86
N THR A 136 5.21 11.65 4.76
CA THR A 136 6.42 11.74 5.59
C THR A 136 6.55 10.54 6.53
N ASP A 137 5.43 10.03 7.07
CA ASP A 137 5.43 8.84 7.92
C ASP A 137 5.60 7.57 7.08
N ALA A 138 5.01 7.52 5.88
CA ALA A 138 5.22 6.42 4.93
C ALA A 138 6.70 6.33 4.52
N MET A 139 7.36 7.45 4.26
CA MET A 139 8.79 7.51 3.98
C MET A 139 9.61 6.96 5.13
N LYS A 140 9.34 7.39 6.38
CA LYS A 140 10.02 6.87 7.58
C LYS A 140 9.79 5.37 7.76
N MET A 141 8.56 4.89 7.51
CA MET A 141 8.22 3.46 7.57
C MET A 141 9.10 2.66 6.59
N PHE A 142 9.23 3.12 5.35
CA PHE A 142 10.05 2.45 4.35
C PHE A 142 11.56 2.56 4.59
N GLN A 143 12.03 3.67 5.18
CA GLN A 143 13.42 3.79 5.62
C GLN A 143 13.74 2.83 6.77
N THR A 144 12.78 2.60 7.67
CA THR A 144 12.95 1.72 8.84
C THR A 144 12.87 0.24 8.47
N ASP A 145 11.99 -0.12 7.52
CA ASP A 145 11.84 -1.48 6.99
C ASP A 145 11.93 -1.46 5.45
N PRO A 146 13.14 -1.45 4.86
CA PRO A 146 13.31 -1.40 3.40
C PRO A 146 12.65 -2.58 2.65
N ASP A 147 12.56 -3.74 3.30
CA ASP A 147 11.89 -4.92 2.76
C ASP A 147 10.38 -4.68 2.58
N SER A 148 9.76 -3.84 3.41
CA SER A 148 8.33 -3.53 3.27
C SER A 148 8.00 -2.87 1.94
N PHE A 149 8.87 -1.99 1.44
CA PHE A 149 8.70 -1.34 0.14
C PHE A 149 8.77 -2.36 -1.00
N ARG A 150 9.79 -3.23 -0.99
CA ARG A 150 9.95 -4.30 -1.97
C ARG A 150 8.74 -5.25 -1.98
N ILE A 151 8.29 -5.68 -0.80
CA ILE A 151 7.13 -6.58 -0.64
C ILE A 151 5.84 -5.90 -1.13
N TYR A 152 5.67 -4.62 -0.83
CA TYR A 152 4.55 -3.83 -1.31
C TYR A 152 4.51 -3.82 -2.85
N HIS A 153 5.61 -3.43 -3.50
CA HIS A 153 5.66 -3.35 -4.98
C HIS A 153 5.61 -4.72 -5.67
N GLU A 154 6.25 -5.77 -5.14
CA GLU A 154 6.08 -7.13 -5.68
C GLU A 154 4.62 -7.57 -5.66
N SER A 155 3.97 -7.38 -4.52
CA SER A 155 2.57 -7.78 -4.32
C SER A 155 1.63 -6.94 -5.18
N PHE A 156 1.89 -5.63 -5.29
CA PHE A 156 1.12 -4.73 -6.15
C PHE A 156 1.25 -5.10 -7.63
N ARG A 157 2.48 -5.33 -8.12
CA ARG A 157 2.72 -5.81 -9.50
C ARG A 157 1.98 -7.10 -9.78
N ASN A 158 2.00 -8.04 -8.84
CA ASN A 158 1.28 -9.32 -8.97
C ASN A 158 -0.25 -9.16 -8.95
N GLN A 159 -0.78 -8.09 -8.34
CA GLN A 159 -2.21 -7.78 -8.40
C GLN A 159 -2.57 -7.11 -9.72
N VAL A 160 -1.80 -6.11 -10.16
CA VAL A 160 -2.03 -5.41 -11.43
C VAL A 160 -2.00 -6.37 -12.62
N LYS A 161 -1.11 -7.38 -12.61
CA LYS A 161 -1.09 -8.45 -13.64
C LYS A 161 -2.41 -9.22 -13.80
N LYS A 162 -3.25 -9.22 -12.78
CA LYS A 162 -4.55 -9.92 -12.78
C LYS A 162 -5.71 -9.00 -13.17
N TRP A 163 -5.45 -7.71 -13.29
CA TRP A 163 -6.49 -6.75 -13.66
C TRP A 163 -6.75 -6.86 -15.16
N PRO A 164 -8.02 -6.77 -15.60
CA PRO A 164 -8.35 -6.77 -17.03
C PRO A 164 -7.78 -5.55 -17.75
N PHE A 165 -7.41 -4.51 -17.01
CA PHE A 165 -6.91 -3.26 -17.51
C PHE A 165 -5.81 -2.71 -16.59
N ASN A 166 -4.67 -2.33 -17.16
CA ASN A 166 -3.55 -1.71 -16.44
C ASN A 166 -3.53 -0.19 -16.73
N PRO A 167 -3.75 0.68 -15.72
CA PRO A 167 -3.81 2.12 -15.93
C PRO A 167 -2.49 2.72 -16.40
N VAL A 168 -1.35 2.16 -16.00
CA VAL A 168 -0.04 2.62 -16.48
C VAL A 168 0.10 2.39 -17.98
N SER A 169 -0.35 1.23 -18.47
CA SER A 169 -0.34 0.92 -19.91
C SER A 169 -1.22 1.87 -20.73
N TYR A 170 -2.33 2.35 -20.15
CA TYR A 170 -3.18 3.35 -20.78
C TYR A 170 -2.52 4.72 -20.84
N ILE A 171 -1.86 5.15 -19.75
CA ILE A 171 -1.09 6.40 -19.76
C ILE A 171 0.01 6.36 -20.81
N ILE A 172 0.74 5.25 -20.90
CA ILE A 172 1.78 5.08 -21.91
C ILE A 172 1.20 5.21 -23.33
N GLN A 173 0.06 4.59 -23.60
CA GLN A 173 -0.61 4.72 -24.91
C GLN A 173 -1.07 6.15 -25.18
N TRP A 174 -1.65 6.82 -24.19
CA TRP A 174 -2.05 8.22 -24.30
C TRP A 174 -0.85 9.13 -24.58
N LEU A 175 0.25 9.01 -23.82
CA LEU A 175 1.48 9.77 -24.05
C LEU A 175 2.05 9.53 -25.44
N LYS A 176 2.08 8.28 -25.92
CA LYS A 176 2.54 7.94 -27.27
C LYS A 176 1.66 8.47 -28.40
N SER A 177 0.44 8.91 -28.09
CA SER A 177 -0.44 9.58 -29.06
C SER A 177 -0.21 11.10 -29.14
N LEU A 178 0.58 11.67 -28.22
CA LEU A 178 0.95 13.08 -28.22
C LEU A 178 2.19 13.31 -29.09
N ASP A 179 2.39 14.56 -29.49
CA ASP A 179 3.70 15.02 -29.95
C ASP A 179 4.63 15.14 -28.73
N LEU A 180 5.67 14.29 -28.68
CA LEU A 180 6.55 14.14 -27.52
C LEU A 180 7.76 15.09 -27.56
N GLU A 181 7.95 15.83 -28.65
CA GLU A 181 9.12 16.69 -28.83
C GLU A 181 9.24 17.73 -27.72
N GLY A 182 10.29 17.63 -26.90
CA GLY A 182 10.59 18.60 -25.84
C GLY A 182 9.61 18.60 -24.66
N LEU A 183 8.67 17.66 -24.58
CA LEU A 183 7.74 17.56 -23.45
C LEU A 183 8.44 17.13 -22.17
N VAL A 184 8.12 17.81 -21.06
CA VAL A 184 8.59 17.46 -19.72
C VAL A 184 7.45 16.84 -18.91
N ILE A 185 7.65 15.61 -18.46
CA ILE A 185 6.65 14.79 -17.78
C ILE A 185 7.14 14.46 -16.36
N ALA A 186 6.28 14.61 -15.36
CA ALA A 186 6.53 14.14 -13.99
C ALA A 186 5.57 13.02 -13.60
N ASP A 187 6.12 11.84 -13.30
CA ASP A 187 5.40 10.66 -12.81
C ASP A 187 5.53 10.58 -11.28
N MET A 188 4.45 10.93 -10.58
CA MET A 188 4.40 11.11 -9.13
C MET A 188 3.93 9.82 -8.45
N GLY A 189 4.82 9.15 -7.72
CA GLY A 189 4.60 7.79 -7.22
C GLY A 189 4.78 6.74 -8.30
N CYS A 190 5.89 6.83 -9.04
CA CYS A 190 6.16 6.10 -10.28
C CYS A 190 6.39 4.58 -10.12
N GLY A 191 6.57 4.10 -8.88
CA GLY A 191 6.97 2.74 -8.57
C GLY A 191 8.29 2.37 -9.26
N ASN A 192 8.22 1.50 -10.27
CA ASN A 192 9.39 1.05 -11.00
C ASN A 192 9.68 1.85 -12.29
N ALA A 193 9.10 3.05 -12.44
CA ALA A 193 9.31 3.96 -13.58
C ALA A 193 8.95 3.35 -14.95
N GLN A 194 7.79 2.68 -15.04
CA GLN A 194 7.35 2.05 -16.29
C GLN A 194 7.09 3.06 -17.41
N ILE A 195 6.61 4.26 -17.08
CA ILE A 195 6.38 5.33 -18.07
C ILE A 195 7.71 5.78 -18.66
N ALA A 196 8.71 6.10 -17.82
CA ALA A 196 10.04 6.47 -18.28
C ALA A 196 10.66 5.39 -19.17
N SER A 197 10.60 4.12 -18.73
CA SER A 197 11.12 3.00 -19.51
C SER A 197 10.42 2.82 -20.86
N ALA A 198 9.10 3.03 -20.93
CA ALA A 198 8.33 2.86 -22.16
C ALA A 198 8.51 4.01 -23.18
N LEU A 199 9.02 5.16 -22.73
CA LEU A 199 9.32 6.35 -23.52
C LEU A 199 10.83 6.54 -23.77
N GLU A 200 11.66 5.55 -23.42
CA GLU A 200 13.08 5.56 -23.78
C GLU A 200 13.28 5.70 -25.29
N GLY A 201 14.19 6.60 -25.67
CA GLY A 201 14.47 6.92 -27.07
C GLY A 201 13.48 7.90 -27.70
N SER A 202 12.47 8.38 -26.97
CA SER A 202 11.66 9.53 -27.39
C SER A 202 12.35 10.85 -27.02
N ASN A 203 11.87 11.96 -27.59
CA ASN A 203 12.37 13.31 -27.31
C ASN A 203 11.68 13.97 -26.09
N ALA A 204 10.93 13.20 -25.31
CA ALA A 204 10.34 13.65 -24.06
C ALA A 204 11.29 13.39 -22.86
N THR A 205 11.28 14.30 -21.90
CA THR A 205 11.96 14.13 -20.61
C THR A 205 10.96 13.60 -19.58
N VAL A 206 11.29 12.48 -18.91
CA VAL A 206 10.44 11.90 -17.86
C VAL A 206 11.17 11.93 -16.52
N TYR A 207 10.64 12.67 -15.56
CA TYR A 207 11.04 12.63 -14.16
C TYR A 207 10.15 11.66 -13.39
N SER A 208 10.75 10.63 -12.80
CA SER A 208 10.04 9.60 -12.04
C SER A 208 10.36 9.74 -10.55
N PHE A 209 9.34 9.99 -9.72
CA PHE A 209 9.49 10.21 -8.28
C PHE A 209 8.77 9.13 -7.47
N ASP A 210 9.43 8.57 -6.47
CA ASP A 210 8.81 7.66 -5.49
C ASP A 210 9.51 7.78 -4.13
N LEU A 211 8.92 7.23 -3.07
CA LEU A 211 9.51 7.25 -1.73
C LEU A 211 10.83 6.48 -1.64
N VAL A 212 11.01 5.48 -2.51
CA VAL A 212 12.23 4.66 -2.60
C VAL A 212 12.56 4.39 -4.08
N ALA A 213 13.84 4.52 -4.44
CA ALA A 213 14.30 4.23 -5.79
C ALA A 213 14.46 2.72 -6.03
N LEU A 214 13.66 2.16 -6.95
CA LEU A 214 13.77 0.75 -7.39
C LEU A 214 14.78 0.53 -8.52
N ASN A 215 15.18 1.61 -9.21
CA ASN A 215 16.16 1.63 -10.28
C ASN A 215 16.64 3.07 -10.52
N GLU A 216 17.63 3.23 -11.40
CA GLU A 216 18.31 4.52 -11.68
C GLU A 216 17.41 5.60 -12.28
N ARG A 217 16.25 5.24 -12.84
CA ARG A 217 15.28 6.23 -13.38
C ARG A 217 14.48 6.90 -12.28
N VAL A 218 14.43 6.31 -11.08
CA VAL A 218 13.60 6.78 -9.97
C VAL A 218 14.42 7.70 -9.06
N THR A 219 13.95 8.94 -8.91
CA THR A 219 14.42 9.85 -7.88
C THR A 219 13.66 9.57 -6.57
N ALA A 220 14.37 9.15 -5.54
CA ALA A 220 13.78 8.89 -4.22
C ALA A 220 13.44 10.22 -3.52
N CYS A 221 12.16 10.54 -3.34
CA CYS A 221 11.68 11.71 -2.61
C CYS A 221 10.21 11.60 -2.22
N ASP A 222 9.76 12.47 -1.31
CA ASP A 222 8.35 12.65 -1.01
C ASP A 222 7.74 13.52 -2.11
N MET A 223 6.75 12.99 -2.84
CA MET A 223 6.11 13.70 -3.95
C MET A 223 5.30 14.95 -3.53
N SER A 224 5.14 15.21 -2.22
CA SER A 224 4.68 16.51 -1.73
C SER A 224 5.71 17.64 -1.90
N LYS A 225 6.98 17.31 -2.18
CA LYS A 225 8.04 18.27 -2.52
C LYS A 225 9.13 17.61 -3.38
N VAL A 226 8.99 17.73 -4.70
CA VAL A 226 9.95 17.17 -5.66
C VAL A 226 11.07 18.16 -5.98
N PRO A 227 12.29 17.69 -6.33
CA PRO A 227 13.43 18.55 -6.67
C PRO A 227 13.32 19.13 -8.09
N LEU A 228 12.20 19.79 -8.39
CA LEU A 228 11.95 20.49 -9.65
C LEU A 228 11.61 21.95 -9.40
N GLU A 229 11.98 22.79 -10.35
CA GLU A 229 11.64 24.21 -10.35
C GLU A 229 10.13 24.42 -10.51
N LYS A 230 9.66 25.61 -10.13
CA LYS A 230 8.28 25.99 -10.40
C LYS A 230 8.06 26.13 -11.91
N LYS A 231 6.87 25.75 -12.39
CA LYS A 231 6.46 25.92 -13.80
C LYS A 231 7.47 25.34 -14.81
N SER A 232 8.01 24.16 -14.53
CA SER A 232 9.01 23.49 -15.37
C SER A 232 8.48 22.25 -16.10
N VAL A 233 7.27 21.78 -15.76
CA VAL A 233 6.70 20.52 -16.24
C VAL A 233 5.47 20.77 -17.11
N ASP A 234 5.35 20.06 -18.23
CA ASP A 234 4.20 20.14 -19.14
C ASP A 234 3.06 19.20 -18.69
N ILE A 235 3.40 18.02 -18.18
CA ILE A 235 2.43 17.00 -17.75
C ILE A 235 2.82 16.43 -16.38
N VAL A 236 1.88 16.44 -15.43
CA VAL A 236 2.01 15.73 -14.14
C VAL A 236 1.04 14.56 -14.10
N ILE A 237 1.53 13.41 -13.66
CA ILE A 237 0.78 12.15 -13.62
C ILE A 237 0.71 11.64 -12.18
N PHE A 238 -0.50 11.33 -11.73
CA PHE A 238 -0.75 10.48 -10.56
C PHE A 238 -1.48 9.21 -11.02
N CYS A 239 -0.79 8.07 -11.02
CA CYS A 239 -1.36 6.79 -11.40
C CYS A 239 -1.38 5.83 -10.21
N LEU A 240 -2.54 5.70 -9.55
CA LEU A 240 -2.75 4.88 -8.35
C LEU A 240 -1.82 5.25 -7.18
N SER A 241 -1.38 6.51 -7.12
CA SER A 241 -0.35 6.98 -6.18
C SER A 241 -0.85 7.95 -5.12
N LEU A 242 -2.11 8.42 -5.19
CA LEU A 242 -2.68 9.37 -4.23
C LEU A 242 -3.02 8.68 -2.90
N MET A 243 -2.05 8.13 -2.18
CA MET A 243 -2.30 7.26 -1.01
C MET A 243 -2.35 8.01 0.33
N GLY A 244 -1.38 8.86 0.63
CA GLY A 244 -1.26 9.45 1.97
C GLY A 244 -2.39 10.43 2.31
N THR A 245 -2.55 10.69 3.61
CA THR A 245 -3.60 11.57 4.16
C THR A 245 -3.45 13.04 3.76
N ASN A 246 -2.27 13.45 3.33
CA ASN A 246 -1.92 14.80 2.90
C ASN A 246 -2.07 15.01 1.38
N LEU A 247 -3.17 14.52 0.79
CA LEU A 247 -3.46 14.64 -0.66
C LEU A 247 -3.36 16.07 -1.19
N HIS A 248 -3.77 17.05 -0.38
CA HIS A 248 -3.68 18.46 -0.72
C HIS A 248 -2.23 18.88 -1.03
N ASP A 249 -1.23 18.32 -0.34
CA ASP A 249 0.17 18.68 -0.58
C ASP A 249 0.66 18.17 -1.94
N TYR A 250 0.24 16.96 -2.34
CA TYR A 250 0.58 16.40 -3.65
C TYR A 250 -0.01 17.23 -4.80
N ILE A 251 -1.28 17.61 -4.68
CA ILE A 251 -1.95 18.41 -5.72
C ILE A 251 -1.37 19.83 -5.76
N ARG A 252 -1.04 20.42 -4.60
CA ARG A 252 -0.38 21.73 -4.54
C ARG A 252 1.01 21.66 -5.21
N GLU A 253 1.74 20.59 -4.97
CA GLU A 253 3.06 20.39 -5.58
C GLU A 253 2.97 20.20 -7.09
N ALA A 254 1.99 19.43 -7.57
CA ALA A 254 1.67 19.32 -8.99
C ALA A 254 1.39 20.71 -9.61
N ASN A 255 0.57 21.54 -8.96
CA ASN A 255 0.29 22.89 -9.43
C ASN A 255 1.55 23.78 -9.44
N ARG A 256 2.45 23.62 -8.46
CA ARG A 256 3.70 24.38 -8.37
C ARG A 256 4.61 24.10 -9.57
N ILE A 257 4.80 22.82 -9.92
CA ILE A 257 5.73 22.41 -10.97
C ILE A 257 5.15 22.51 -12.38
N LEU A 258 3.81 22.45 -12.53
CA LEU A 258 3.16 22.60 -13.82
C LEU A 258 3.35 24.00 -14.40
N LYS A 259 3.66 24.05 -15.70
CA LYS A 259 3.55 25.26 -16.51
C LYS A 259 2.10 25.71 -16.57
N LYS A 260 1.89 26.97 -16.95
CA LYS A 260 0.54 27.46 -17.23
C LYS A 260 -0.04 26.63 -18.38
N ASP A 261 -1.31 26.24 -18.25
CA ASP A 261 -2.04 25.42 -19.23
C ASP A 261 -1.44 24.00 -19.43
N GLY A 262 -0.56 23.56 -18.52
CA GLY A 262 -0.07 22.18 -18.46
C GLY A 262 -1.13 21.20 -17.94
N ILE A 263 -0.91 19.90 -18.15
CA ILE A 263 -1.91 18.86 -17.92
C ILE A 263 -1.64 18.11 -16.61
N LEU A 264 -2.66 18.01 -15.76
CA LEU A 264 -2.70 17.10 -14.63
C LEU A 264 -3.53 15.85 -14.97
N LYS A 265 -2.88 14.69 -15.09
CA LYS A 265 -3.54 13.39 -15.35
C LYS A 265 -3.61 12.57 -14.05
N ILE A 266 -4.82 12.29 -13.57
CA ILE A 266 -5.07 11.47 -12.38
C ILE A 266 -5.83 10.22 -12.79
N ILE A 267 -5.30 9.06 -12.40
CA ILE A 267 -5.98 7.77 -12.53
C ILE A 267 -6.00 7.07 -11.18
N GLU A 268 -7.19 6.86 -10.64
CA GLU A 268 -7.40 6.30 -9.32
C GLU A 268 -8.55 5.30 -9.29
N VAL A 269 -8.56 4.40 -8.30
CA VAL A 269 -9.72 3.49 -8.12
C VAL A 269 -10.93 4.30 -7.65
N ALA A 270 -12.03 4.26 -8.41
CA ALA A 270 -13.22 5.09 -8.20
C ALA A 270 -13.83 4.90 -6.81
N SER A 271 -13.78 3.69 -6.25
CA SER A 271 -14.29 3.38 -4.90
C SER A 271 -13.53 4.07 -3.78
N ARG A 272 -12.36 4.68 -4.05
CA ARG A 272 -11.61 5.50 -3.09
C ARG A 272 -12.26 6.85 -2.83
N PHE A 273 -13.08 7.34 -3.76
CA PHE A 273 -13.74 8.62 -3.63
C PHE A 273 -15.13 8.44 -3.03
N SER A 274 -15.37 9.09 -1.89
CA SER A 274 -16.74 9.24 -1.35
C SER A 274 -17.63 10.03 -2.32
N SER A 275 -17.05 11.02 -3.00
CA SER A 275 -17.70 11.77 -4.06
C SER A 275 -16.67 12.28 -5.06
N VAL A 276 -16.70 11.73 -6.27
CA VAL A 276 -15.89 12.20 -7.41
C VAL A 276 -16.19 13.67 -7.72
N ARG A 277 -17.44 14.12 -7.56
CA ARG A 277 -17.84 15.51 -7.77
C ARG A 277 -17.14 16.45 -6.78
N GLN A 278 -17.09 16.09 -5.50
CA GLN A 278 -16.39 16.89 -4.49
C GLN A 278 -14.89 16.90 -4.74
N PHE A 279 -14.32 15.78 -5.18
CA PHE A 279 -12.91 15.71 -5.55
C PHE A 279 -12.56 16.66 -6.70
N VAL A 280 -13.29 16.60 -7.82
CA VAL A 280 -13.10 17.53 -8.95
C VAL A 280 -13.31 18.98 -8.51
N TYR A 281 -14.34 19.26 -7.69
CA TYR A 281 -14.56 20.60 -7.16
C TYR A 281 -13.38 21.09 -6.32
N ALA A 282 -12.78 20.25 -5.48
CA ALA A 282 -11.59 20.59 -4.73
C ALA A 282 -10.41 20.92 -5.66
N LEU A 283 -10.18 20.12 -6.71
CA LEU A 283 -9.14 20.40 -7.71
C LEU A 283 -9.35 21.76 -8.40
N SER A 284 -10.61 22.13 -8.67
CA SER A 284 -10.92 23.46 -9.23
C SER A 284 -10.54 24.62 -8.30
N LYS A 285 -10.67 24.41 -6.99
CA LYS A 285 -10.21 25.39 -5.99
C LYS A 285 -8.69 25.43 -5.85
N MET A 286 -7.99 24.46 -6.41
CA MET A 286 -6.54 24.38 -6.44
C MET A 286 -5.94 24.87 -7.76
N GLY A 287 -6.74 25.50 -8.63
CA GLY A 287 -6.27 26.17 -9.83
C GLY A 287 -6.29 25.32 -11.11
N PHE A 288 -7.06 24.23 -11.12
CA PHE A 288 -7.19 23.36 -12.30
C PHE A 288 -8.60 23.44 -12.92
N THR A 289 -8.73 23.25 -14.23
CA THR A 289 -10.03 23.25 -14.93
C THR A 289 -10.31 21.89 -15.57
N LEU A 290 -11.46 21.27 -15.25
CA LEU A 290 -11.74 19.91 -15.75
C LEU A 290 -11.92 19.91 -17.27
N GLU A 291 -11.06 19.16 -17.95
CA GLU A 291 -11.15 18.90 -19.39
C GLU A 291 -11.90 17.59 -19.66
N GLU A 292 -11.46 16.50 -19.03
CA GLU A 292 -12.01 15.17 -19.28
C GLU A 292 -12.21 14.39 -17.98
N LYS A 293 -13.38 13.75 -17.86
CA LYS A 293 -13.66 12.78 -16.80
C LYS A 293 -14.31 11.53 -17.36
N VAL A 294 -13.63 10.40 -17.20
CA VAL A 294 -14.12 9.09 -17.62
C VAL A 294 -14.12 8.14 -16.43
N CYS A 295 -15.13 7.29 -16.31
CA CYS A 295 -15.17 6.22 -15.31
C CYS A 295 -15.32 4.89 -16.04
N LEU A 296 -14.21 4.15 -16.15
CA LEU A 296 -14.15 2.87 -16.87
C LEU A 296 -13.48 1.83 -15.97
N HIS A 297 -14.01 0.60 -15.95
CA HIS A 297 -13.42 -0.53 -15.20
C HIS A 297 -13.20 -0.23 -13.70
N SER A 298 -14.09 0.55 -13.08
CA SER A 298 -13.95 1.03 -11.68
C SER A 298 -12.75 1.95 -11.43
N LEU A 299 -12.11 2.46 -12.49
CA LEU A 299 -11.09 3.49 -12.44
C LEU A 299 -11.70 4.84 -12.83
N LEU A 300 -11.34 5.87 -12.08
CA LEU A 300 -11.62 7.26 -12.37
C LEU A 300 -10.43 7.84 -13.12
N TYR A 301 -10.67 8.34 -14.33
CA TYR A 301 -9.72 9.08 -15.16
C TYR A 301 -10.13 10.53 -15.14
N VAL A 302 -9.18 11.38 -14.84
CA VAL A 302 -9.38 12.81 -14.68
C VAL A 302 -8.22 13.52 -15.35
N ALA A 303 -8.51 14.31 -16.38
CA ALA A 303 -7.58 15.25 -17.00
C ALA A 303 -8.07 16.66 -16.70
N ILE A 304 -7.22 17.47 -16.07
CA ILE A 304 -7.53 18.81 -15.54
C ILE A 304 -6.31 19.73 -15.73
#